data_AF-A0A849QIP1-F1
#
_entry.id   AF-A0A849QIP1-F1
#
_cell.length_a   1.000
_cell.length_b   1.000
_cell.length_c   1.000
_cell.angle_alpha   90.00
_cell.angle_beta   90.00
_cell.angle_gamma   90.00
#
_symmetry.space_group_name_H-M   'P 1'
#
loop_
_entity.id
_entity.type
_entity.pdbx_description
1 polymer ?
#
loop_
_entity_poly.entity_id
_entity_poly.type
_entity_poly.pdbx_seq_one_letter_code
_entity_poly.pdbx_strand_id
1 'polypeptide(L)' 'MSKKETVKARIHHGTNSLDITIPTKMCRDIKINEGDLFTVEVLSDGDNTVLKYTRVFENK' A
#
# COMPACT_ATOMS: atom_id res chain seq x y z
N MET A 1 -13.17 2.45 -13.55
CA MET A 1 -13.62 1.50 -12.49
C MET A 1 -12.52 1.41 -11.45
N SER A 2 -12.84 1.61 -10.16
CA SER A 2 -11.88 1.39 -9.07
C SER A 2 -11.56 -0.10 -8.98
N LYS A 3 -10.30 -0.48 -9.22
CA LYS A 3 -9.83 -1.86 -8.99
C LYS A 3 -9.68 -2.05 -7.48
N LYS A 4 -10.42 -3.00 -6.92
CA LYS A 4 -10.35 -3.37 -5.50
C LYS A 4 -9.84 -4.80 -5.41
N GLU A 5 -8.82 -5.02 -4.59
CA GLU A 5 -8.36 -6.35 -4.22
C GLU A 5 -8.26 -6.42 -2.70
N THR A 6 -8.69 -7.53 -2.10
CA THR A 6 -8.56 -7.75 -0.67
C THR A 6 -7.19 -8.33 -0.37
N VAL A 7 -6.46 -7.69 0.53
CA VAL A 7 -5.13 -8.09 0.96
C VAL A 7 -5.13 -8.29 2.48
N LYS A 8 -4.18 -9.08 2.98
CA LYS A 8 -4.04 -9.39 4.41
C LYS A 8 -2.77 -8.75 4.94
N ALA A 9 -2.88 -8.01 6.03
CA ALA A 9 -1.72 -7.52 6.79
C ALA A 9 -0.95 -8.70 7.40
N ARG A 10 0.39 -8.63 7.38
CA ARG A 10 1.28 -9.69 7.88
C ARG A 10 2.31 -9.09 8.84
N ILE A 11 2.75 -9.87 9.82
CA ILE A 11 3.84 -9.45 10.72
C ILE A 11 5.12 -9.30 9.89
N HIS A 12 5.78 -8.16 10.02
CA HIS A 12 7.13 -7.99 9.51
C HIS A 12 8.12 -8.59 10.52
N HIS A 13 8.93 -9.55 10.09
CA HIS A 13 9.77 -10.31 11.01
C HIS A 13 10.87 -9.42 11.63
N GLY A 14 10.97 -9.44 12.96
CA GLY A 14 12.00 -8.69 13.68
C GLY A 14 11.66 -7.22 13.94
N THR A 15 10.44 -6.77 13.63
CA THR A 15 9.97 -5.41 13.92
C THR A 15 8.57 -5.43 14.52
N ASN A 16 8.18 -4.32 15.15
CA ASN A 16 6.81 -4.09 15.60
C ASN A 16 5.97 -3.42 14.51
N SER A 17 6.06 -3.89 13.26
CA SER A 17 5.31 -3.37 12.12
C SER A 17 4.59 -4.46 11.33
N LEU A 18 3.60 -4.04 10.55
CA LEU A 18 2.84 -4.91 9.66
C LEU A 18 3.13 -4.55 8.21
N ASP A 19 3.21 -5.56 7.36
CA ASP A 19 3.30 -5.44 5.92
C ASP A 19 1.92 -5.60 5.28
N ILE A 20 1.59 -4.72 4.34
CA ILE A 20 0.50 -4.90 3.39
C ILE A 20 1.13 -5.09 2.01
N THR A 21 0.90 -6.24 1.39
CA THR A 21 1.43 -6.54 0.06
C THR A 21 0.60 -5.83 -1.01
N ILE A 22 1.27 -5.07 -1.88
CA ILE A 22 0.65 -4.54 -3.09
C ILE A 22 0.55 -5.69 -4.12
N PRO A 23 -0.65 -6.04 -4.62
CA PRO A 23 -0.80 -7.15 -5.55
C PRO A 23 -0.01 -6.93 -6.85
N THR A 24 0.62 -7.99 -7.35
CA THR A 24 1.48 -7.94 -8.56
C THR A 24 0.77 -7.33 -9.77
N LYS A 25 -0.54 -7.55 -9.90
CA LYS A 25 -1.36 -6.96 -10.97
C LYS A 25 -1.40 -5.43 -10.87
N MET A 26 -1.61 -4.89 -9.67
CA MET A 26 -1.58 -3.45 -9.44
C MET A 26 -0.18 -2.89 -9.70
N CYS A 27 0.89 -3.55 -9.26
CA CYS A 27 2.24 -3.07 -9.52
C CYS A 27 2.51 -2.90 -11.03
N ARG A 28 2.07 -3.86 -11.86
CA ARG A 28 2.20 -3.78 -13.32
C ARG A 28 1.33 -2.68 -13.92
N ASP A 29 0.07 -2.60 -13.50
CA ASP A 29 -0.91 -1.67 -14.08
C ASP A 29 -0.52 -0.20 -13.86
N ILE A 30 0.04 0.13 -12.70
CA ILE A 30 0.42 1.51 -12.31
C ILE A 30 1.93 1.70 -12.14
N LYS A 31 2.74 0.79 -12.68
CA LYS A 31 4.21 0.85 -12.73
C LYS A 31 4.85 1.16 -11.36
N ILE A 32 4.42 0.43 -10.33
CA ILE A 32 5.10 0.46 -9.02
C ILE A 32 6.29 -0.48 -9.10
N ASN A 33 7.45 0.04 -8.72
CA ASN A 33 8.73 -0.64 -8.73
C ASN A 33 9.29 -0.75 -7.31
N GLU A 34 10.25 -1.67 -7.14
CA GLU A 34 11.06 -1.70 -5.93
C GLU A 34 11.84 -0.38 -5.78
N GLY A 35 11.87 0.15 -4.56
CA GLY A 35 12.53 1.43 -4.24
C GLY A 35 11.64 2.67 -4.36
N ASP A 36 10.40 2.54 -4.84
CA ASP A 36 9.42 3.61 -4.75
C ASP A 36 9.14 4.00 -3.29
N LEU A 37 8.96 5.30 -3.05
CA LEU A 37 8.62 5.81 -1.73
C LEU A 37 7.18 6.26 -1.69
N PHE A 38 6.47 5.85 -0.64
CA PHE A 38 5.10 6.21 -0.38
C PHE A 38 5.00 6.86 0.99
N THR A 39 4.25 7.95 1.08
CA THR A 39 3.76 8.47 2.37
C THR A 39 2.45 7.78 2.69
N VAL A 40 2.26 7.38 3.95
CA VAL A 40 1.01 6.80 4.46
C VAL A 40 0.28 7.80 5.36
N GLU A 41 -1.02 7.97 5.11
CA GLU A 41 -1.94 8.76 5.92
C GLU A 41 -3.05 7.85 6.44
N VAL A 42 -3.48 8.07 7.69
CA VAL A 42 -4.65 7.40 8.26
C VAL A 42 -5.83 8.36 8.18
N LEU A 43 -6.90 7.94 7.51
CA LEU A 43 -8.13 8.69 7.38
C LEU A 43 -9.28 7.90 8.01
N SER A 44 -10.24 8.61 8.61
CA SER A 44 -11.49 8.02 9.10
C SER A 44 -12.61 8.34 8.11
N ASP A 45 -13.30 7.31 7.63
CA ASP A 45 -14.45 7.41 6.72
C ASP A 45 -15.65 6.66 7.30
N GLY A 46 -16.40 7.36 8.16
CA GLY A 46 -17.44 6.76 9.00
C GLY A 46 -16.85 5.72 9.95
N ASP A 47 -17.34 4.49 9.86
CA ASP A 47 -16.85 3.35 10.63
C ASP A 47 -15.60 2.69 10.02
N ASN A 48 -15.15 3.16 8.86
CA ASN A 48 -14.00 2.59 8.15
C ASN A 48 -12.71 3.34 8.51
N THR A 49 -11.65 2.57 8.76
CA THR A 49 -10.27 3.09 8.77
C THR A 49 -9.69 2.94 7.38
N VAL A 50 -9.21 4.04 6.81
CA VAL A 50 -8.60 4.06 5.47
C VAL A 50 -7.12 4.39 5.60
N LEU A 51 -6.26 3.48 5.14
CA LEU A 51 -4.84 3.76 4.94
C LEU A 51 -4.64 4.27 3.51
N LYS A 52 -4.29 5.54 3.36
CA LYS A 52 -4.03 6.17 2.06
C LYS A 52 -2.53 6.25 1.83
N TYR A 53 -2.05 5.51 0.84
CA TYR A 53 -0.67 5.59 0.39
C TYR A 53 -0.57 6.50 -0.84
N THR A 54 0.30 7.51 -0.77
CA THR A 54 0.58 8.42 -1.88
C THR A 54 2.04 8.25 -2.29
N ARG A 55 2.29 7.87 -3.55
CA ARG A 55 3.66 7.75 -4.09
C ARG A 55 4.28 9.14 -4.15
N VAL A 56 5.38 9.34 -3.44
CA VAL A 56 6.12 10.62 -3.39
C VAL A 56 7.45 10.56 -4.13
N PHE A 57 7.92 9.35 -4.45
CA PHE A 57 9.09 9.12 -5.29
C PHE A 57 8.88 7.91 -6.19
N GLU A 58 9.19 8.08 -7.47
CA GLU A 58 9.22 7.02 -8.47
C GLU A 58 10.69 6.66 -8.75
N ASN A 59 11.06 5.46 -8.34
CA ASN A 59 12.37 4.91 -8.64
C ASN A 59 12.41 4.47 -10.11
N LYS A 60 13.52 4.77 -10.78
CA LYS A 60 13.72 4.50 -12.21
C LYS A 60 14.14 3.06 -12.47
#